data_AF-L7FI05-F1
#
_entry.id   AF-L7FI05-F1
#
_cell.length_a   1.000
_cell.length_b   1.000
_cell.length_c   1.000
_cell.angle_alpha   90.00
_cell.angle_beta   90.00
_cell.angle_gamma   90.00
#
_symmetry.space_group_name_H-M   'P 1'
#
loop_
_entity.id
_entity.type
_entity.pdbx_description
1 polymer ?
#
loop_
_entity_poly.entity_id
_entity_poly.type
_entity_poly.pdbx_seq_one_letter_code
_entity_poly.pdbx_strand_id
1 'polypeptide(L)'
;MTQDEAILLLEYISAACPAQRIGEFTPDVWGELFAPYSLDEARTAVLVVARKQPFIAPADVIAEIKARRTERIELANVVYDGNPLETGAESAAAIREIIRAAGDGLTGPSSIGRSLGTAERLALPPGDDHGPYSGRAAAARAAIGKMPAGRDSVKDPRGRACRRCGAAAGSSCTAGKRRLRDPHPIRLEDMQRAAAGLPLLDPDADEARIKAASAAALNLAREDQEPEAEAS
;
A
#
# COMPACT_ATOMS: atom_id res chain seq x y z
N MET A 1 -20.92 5.79 28.78
CA MET A 1 -21.84 6.58 29.61
C MET A 1 -22.42 5.69 30.71
N THR A 2 -22.56 6.19 31.93
CA THR A 2 -23.22 5.50 33.06
C THR A 2 -24.74 5.68 33.02
N GLN A 3 -25.47 4.96 33.87
CA GLN A 3 -26.93 5.09 34.00
C GLN A 3 -27.33 6.51 34.45
N ASP A 4 -26.64 7.08 35.43
CA ASP A 4 -26.89 8.45 35.91
C ASP A 4 -26.67 9.49 34.80
N GLU A 5 -25.61 9.33 34.02
CA GLU A 5 -25.35 10.20 32.87
C GLU A 5 -26.43 10.04 31.78
N ALA A 6 -26.97 8.83 31.59
CA ALA A 6 -28.07 8.59 30.65
C ALA A 6 -29.37 9.26 31.09
N ILE A 7 -29.65 9.32 32.40
CA ILE A 7 -30.77 10.09 32.96
C ILE A 7 -30.60 11.57 32.61
N LEU A 8 -29.43 12.15 32.87
CA LEU A 8 -29.13 13.55 32.53
C LEU A 8 -29.29 13.83 31.03
N LEU A 9 -28.85 12.90 30.18
CA LEU A 9 -29.03 13.02 28.73
C LEU A 9 -30.52 13.01 28.34
N LEU A 10 -31.32 12.16 28.96
CA LEU A 10 -32.75 12.06 28.68
C LEU A 10 -33.54 13.26 29.18
N GLU A 11 -33.20 13.81 30.34
CA GLU A 11 -33.74 15.10 30.80
C GLU A 11 -33.44 16.21 29.79
N TYR A 12 -32.21 16.23 29.27
CA TYR A 12 -31.80 17.16 28.24
C TYR A 12 -32.59 16.99 26.93
N ILE A 13 -32.85 15.76 26.51
CA ILE A 13 -33.68 15.44 25.34
C ILE A 13 -35.13 15.84 25.58
N SER A 14 -35.68 15.61 26.77
CA SER A 14 -37.05 16.01 27.12
C SER A 14 -37.23 17.52 27.03
N ALA A 15 -36.24 18.29 27.49
CA ALA A 15 -36.24 19.74 27.39
C ALA A 15 -36.14 20.21 25.92
N ALA A 16 -35.33 19.55 25.09
CA ALA A 16 -35.17 19.89 23.68
C ALA A 16 -36.37 19.47 22.80
N CYS A 17 -36.99 18.32 23.13
CA CYS A 17 -38.09 17.71 22.38
C CYS A 17 -39.23 17.31 23.35
N PRO A 18 -40.06 18.26 23.83
CA PRO A 18 -41.06 17.99 24.86
C PRO A 18 -42.15 16.96 24.47
N ALA A 19 -42.36 16.73 23.18
CA ALA A 19 -43.30 15.74 22.68
C ALA A 19 -42.79 14.29 22.80
N GLN A 20 -41.49 14.10 23.07
CA GLN A 20 -40.87 12.78 23.18
C GLN A 20 -41.23 12.13 24.51
N ARG A 21 -41.88 10.96 24.43
CA ARG A 21 -42.21 10.17 25.61
C ARG A 21 -40.97 9.44 26.13
N ILE A 22 -40.64 9.67 27.39
CA ILE A 22 -39.56 8.98 28.09
C ILE A 22 -40.21 8.23 29.25
N GLY A 23 -40.12 6.90 29.22
CA GLY A 23 -40.68 6.03 30.25
C GLY A 23 -39.64 5.68 31.33
N GLU A 24 -40.11 5.01 32.39
CA GLU A 24 -39.29 4.60 33.55
C GLU A 24 -38.05 3.78 33.15
N PHE A 25 -38.17 2.86 32.19
CA PHE A 25 -37.08 2.00 31.72
C PHE A 25 -36.29 2.58 30.54
N THR A 26 -36.62 3.79 30.07
CA THR A 26 -35.91 4.41 28.94
C THR A 26 -34.44 4.73 29.28
N PRO A 27 -34.10 5.26 30.48
CA PRO A 27 -32.72 5.49 30.87
C PRO A 27 -31.84 4.25 30.86
N ASP A 28 -32.36 3.10 31.28
CA ASP A 28 -31.58 1.85 31.34
C ASP A 28 -31.14 1.42 29.94
N VAL A 29 -32.10 1.37 29.01
CA VAL A 29 -31.84 0.98 27.61
C VAL A 29 -30.94 2.00 26.92
N TRP A 30 -31.13 3.29 27.16
CA TRP A 30 -30.27 4.32 26.59
C TRP A 30 -28.86 4.26 27.19
N GLY A 31 -28.73 3.99 28.49
CA GLY A 31 -27.44 3.81 29.16
C GLY A 31 -26.62 2.68 28.52
N GLU A 32 -27.25 1.54 28.23
CA GLU A 32 -26.62 0.44 27.51
C GLU A 32 -26.21 0.82 26.09
N LEU A 33 -27.10 1.46 25.32
CA LEU A 33 -26.82 1.89 23.95
C LEU A 33 -25.68 2.91 23.86
N PHE A 34 -25.58 3.79 24.85
CA PHE A 34 -24.55 4.83 24.90
C PHE A 34 -23.36 4.49 25.81
N ALA A 35 -23.26 3.27 26.32
CA ALA A 35 -22.15 2.82 27.15
C ALA A 35 -20.76 3.16 26.58
N PRO A 36 -20.52 3.09 25.24
CA PRO A 36 -19.22 3.43 24.66
C PRO A 36 -18.90 4.92 24.53
N TYR A 37 -19.87 5.83 24.72
CA TYR A 37 -19.72 7.26 24.46
C TYR A 37 -19.70 8.09 25.75
N SER A 38 -19.17 9.31 25.69
CA SER A 38 -19.23 10.25 26.81
C SER A 38 -20.51 11.09 26.78
N LEU A 39 -20.92 11.60 27.95
CA LEU A 39 -22.10 12.45 28.07
C LEU A 39 -21.99 13.74 27.22
N ASP A 40 -20.82 14.39 27.22
CA ASP A 40 -20.61 15.63 26.47
C ASP A 40 -20.71 15.43 24.96
N GLU A 41 -20.19 14.32 24.46
CA GLU A 41 -20.28 13.95 23.05
C GLU A 41 -21.74 13.70 22.64
N ALA A 42 -22.49 12.97 23.48
CA ALA A 42 -23.90 12.69 23.27
C ALA A 42 -24.76 13.97 23.32
N ARG A 43 -24.55 14.86 24.29
CA ARG A 43 -25.27 16.14 24.39
C ARG A 43 -25.08 17.02 23.15
N THR A 44 -23.85 17.10 22.66
CA THR A 44 -23.54 17.92 21.49
C THR A 44 -24.14 17.32 20.21
N ALA A 45 -24.24 15.99 20.13
CA ALA A 45 -24.94 15.31 19.04
C ALA A 45 -26.46 15.50 19.11
N VAL A 46 -27.05 15.37 20.29
CA VAL A 46 -28.49 15.63 20.53
C VAL A 46 -28.89 17.01 20.04
N LEU A 47 -28.10 18.05 20.32
CA LEU A 47 -28.38 19.41 19.84
C LEU A 47 -28.48 19.52 18.31
N VAL A 48 -27.65 18.78 17.58
CA VAL A 48 -27.69 18.80 16.11
C VAL A 48 -28.89 18.05 15.58
N VAL A 49 -29.22 16.90 16.17
CA VAL A 49 -30.40 16.12 15.78
C VAL A 49 -31.69 16.90 16.10
N ALA A 50 -31.79 17.49 17.28
CA ALA A 50 -32.95 18.27 17.73
C ALA A 50 -33.29 19.46 16.81
N ARG A 51 -32.27 20.05 16.17
CA ARG A 51 -32.47 21.15 15.19
C ARG A 51 -33.10 20.69 13.88
N LYS A 52 -32.98 19.40 13.55
CA LYS A 52 -33.42 18.84 12.27
C LYS A 52 -34.80 18.18 12.37
N GLN A 53 -35.13 17.63 13.53
CA GLN A 53 -36.31 16.81 13.71
C GLN A 53 -36.91 16.95 15.13
N PRO A 54 -38.24 16.84 15.26
CA PRO A 54 -38.93 17.01 16.54
C PRO A 54 -38.86 15.78 17.47
N PHE A 55 -38.38 14.64 16.98
CA PHE A 55 -38.19 13.40 17.74
C PHE A 55 -36.77 12.90 17.55
N ILE A 56 -36.15 12.38 18.60
CA ILE A 56 -34.75 11.94 18.58
C ILE A 56 -34.69 10.43 18.81
N ALA A 57 -34.24 9.68 17.80
CA ALA A 57 -33.90 8.28 17.99
C ALA A 57 -32.45 8.12 18.51
N PRO A 58 -32.16 7.12 19.36
CA PRO A 58 -30.79 6.83 19.78
C PRO A 58 -29.84 6.64 18.59
N ALA A 59 -30.33 5.99 17.53
CA ALA A 59 -29.56 5.73 16.32
C ALA A 59 -29.07 7.01 15.63
N ASP A 60 -29.89 8.07 15.62
CA ASP A 60 -29.54 9.35 14.99
C ASP A 60 -28.42 10.06 15.77
N VAL A 61 -28.50 10.02 17.10
CA VAL A 61 -27.45 10.55 17.99
C VAL A 61 -26.15 9.77 17.78
N ILE A 62 -26.21 8.44 17.76
CA ILE A 62 -25.03 7.60 17.49
C ILE A 62 -24.43 7.88 16.11
N ALA A 63 -25.27 8.07 15.09
CA ALA A 63 -24.81 8.41 13.74
C ALA A 63 -24.08 9.76 13.72
N GLU A 64 -24.62 10.78 14.37
CA GLU A 64 -23.99 12.10 14.49
C GLU A 64 -22.67 12.03 15.27
N ILE A 65 -22.61 11.27 16.36
CA ILE A 65 -21.37 11.02 17.11
C ILE A 65 -20.31 10.41 16.19
N LYS A 66 -20.66 9.34 15.45
CA LYS A 66 -19.73 8.68 14.53
C LYS A 66 -19.26 9.59 13.40
N ALA A 67 -20.14 10.43 12.86
CA ALA A 67 -19.79 11.39 11.83
C ALA A 67 -18.72 12.37 12.33
N ARG A 68 -18.91 12.93 13.54
CA ARG A 68 -17.93 13.84 14.15
C ARG A 68 -16.62 13.17 14.52
N ARG A 69 -16.67 11.92 15.02
CA ARG A 69 -15.44 11.14 15.25
C ARG A 69 -14.65 10.95 13.95
N THR A 70 -15.35 10.67 12.85
CA THR A 70 -14.75 10.54 11.53
C THR A 70 -14.09 11.85 11.09
N GLU A 71 -14.81 12.97 11.21
CA GLU A 71 -14.27 14.30 10.93
C GLU A 71 -13.02 14.61 11.77
N ARG A 72 -13.03 14.29 13.08
CA ARG A 72 -11.86 14.46 13.95
C ARG A 72 -10.68 13.60 13.50
N ILE A 73 -10.92 12.34 13.13
CA ILE A 73 -9.87 11.43 12.63
C ILE A 73 -9.27 11.98 11.33
N GLU A 74 -10.09 12.49 10.42
CA GLU A 74 -9.64 13.09 9.16
C GLU A 74 -8.80 14.35 9.40
N LEU A 75 -9.27 15.25 10.29
CA LEU A 75 -8.57 16.50 10.61
C LEU A 75 -7.28 16.29 11.43
N ALA A 76 -7.19 15.21 12.20
CA ALA A 76 -6.02 14.90 13.01
C ALA A 76 -4.81 14.47 12.15
N ASN A 77 -5.01 14.06 10.89
CA ASN A 77 -3.94 13.59 9.98
C ASN A 77 -2.97 12.63 10.69
N VAL A 78 -3.51 11.62 11.36
CA VAL A 78 -2.74 10.72 12.23
C VAL A 78 -1.66 9.97 11.44
N VAL A 79 -0.43 10.00 11.93
CA VAL A 79 0.71 9.24 11.39
C VAL A 79 1.26 8.33 12.48
N TYR A 80 1.46 7.06 12.14
CA TYR A 80 2.13 6.08 13.01
C TYR A 80 3.52 5.78 12.43
N ASP A 81 4.58 6.20 13.14
CA ASP A 81 5.99 6.01 12.73
C ASP A 81 6.51 4.59 13.04
N GLY A 82 5.89 3.94 14.02
CA GLY A 82 6.12 2.55 14.40
C GLY A 82 7.48 2.24 15.01
N ASN A 83 7.54 1.12 15.71
CA ASN A 83 8.77 0.57 16.28
C ASN A 83 9.24 -0.62 15.43
N PRO A 84 10.49 -0.64 14.94
CA PRO A 84 11.01 -1.76 14.14
C PRO A 84 11.09 -3.09 14.92
N LEU A 85 11.00 -3.06 16.25
CA LEU A 85 11.01 -4.25 17.11
C LEU A 85 9.60 -4.76 17.45
N GLU A 86 8.53 -4.02 17.10
CA GLU A 86 7.15 -4.46 17.33
C GLU A 86 6.73 -5.57 16.36
N THR A 87 5.92 -6.49 16.86
CA THR A 87 5.20 -7.47 16.06
C THR A 87 4.07 -6.80 15.26
N GLY A 88 3.56 -7.50 14.23
CA GLY A 88 2.41 -7.00 13.46
C GLY A 88 1.14 -6.81 14.30
N ALA A 89 0.93 -7.62 15.33
CA ALA A 89 -0.23 -7.52 16.22
C ALA A 89 -0.14 -6.28 17.13
N GLU A 90 1.05 -5.99 17.68
CA GLU A 90 1.31 -4.80 18.49
C GLU A 90 1.15 -3.54 17.64
N SER A 91 1.71 -3.55 16.43
CA SER A 91 1.57 -2.45 15.49
C SER A 91 0.10 -2.15 15.14
N ALA A 92 -0.71 -3.20 14.90
CA ALA A 92 -2.14 -3.04 14.64
C ALA A 92 -2.93 -2.57 15.89
N ALA A 93 -2.49 -2.92 17.10
CA ALA A 93 -3.09 -2.41 18.33
C ALA A 93 -2.76 -0.93 18.53
N ALA A 94 -1.50 -0.54 18.33
CA ALA A 94 -1.06 0.85 18.42
C ALA A 94 -1.80 1.76 17.42
N ILE A 95 -1.94 1.33 16.15
CA ILE A 95 -2.70 2.10 15.15
C ILE A 95 -4.15 2.30 15.59
N ARG A 96 -4.79 1.25 16.12
CA ARG A 96 -6.17 1.34 16.62
C ARG A 96 -6.29 2.30 17.80
N GLU A 97 -5.30 2.31 18.69
CA GLU A 97 -5.26 3.24 19.81
C GLU A 97 -5.15 4.69 19.34
N ILE A 98 -4.25 4.99 18.40
CA ILE A 98 -4.06 6.36 17.93
C ILE A 98 -5.30 6.86 17.17
N ILE A 99 -5.93 6.00 16.36
CA ILE A 99 -7.20 6.33 15.69
C ILE A 99 -8.30 6.55 16.73
N ARG A 100 -8.37 5.75 17.80
CA ARG A 100 -9.33 5.96 18.88
C ARG A 100 -9.09 7.30 19.58
N ALA A 101 -7.86 7.61 19.94
CA ALA A 101 -7.50 8.87 20.58
C ALA A 101 -7.84 10.10 19.71
N ALA A 102 -7.62 10.03 18.40
CA ALA A 102 -8.06 11.06 17.46
C ALA A 102 -9.59 11.14 17.39
N GLY A 103 -10.25 9.98 17.32
CA GLY A 103 -11.70 9.85 17.39
C GLY A 103 -12.27 10.49 18.65
N ASP A 104 -11.65 10.31 19.82
CA ASP A 104 -12.09 10.86 21.10
C ASP A 104 -11.68 12.35 21.30
N GLY A 105 -10.93 12.93 20.34
CA GLY A 105 -10.51 14.33 20.37
C GLY A 105 -9.30 14.61 21.26
N LEU A 106 -8.60 13.58 21.73
CA LEU A 106 -7.33 13.72 22.45
C LEU A 106 -6.19 14.15 21.53
N THR A 107 -6.32 13.85 20.23
CA THR A 107 -5.44 14.36 19.17
C THR A 107 -6.14 15.49 18.44
N GLY A 108 -5.65 16.72 18.63
CA GLY A 108 -6.19 17.89 17.95
C GLY A 108 -5.91 17.91 16.44
N PRO A 109 -6.53 18.84 15.68
CA PRO A 109 -6.27 19.02 14.26
C PRO A 109 -4.79 19.29 13.99
N SER A 110 -4.26 18.63 12.95
CA SER A 110 -2.86 18.74 12.54
C SER A 110 -2.79 18.85 11.03
N SER A 111 -1.81 19.58 10.48
CA SER A 111 -1.54 19.53 9.05
C SER A 111 -0.77 18.25 8.71
N ILE A 112 -0.94 17.73 7.49
CA ILE A 112 -0.16 16.58 6.99
C ILE A 112 1.35 16.81 7.21
N GLY A 113 1.84 18.02 6.92
CA GLY A 113 3.24 18.36 7.13
C GLY A 113 3.66 18.30 8.59
N ARG A 114 2.82 18.76 9.53
CA ARG A 114 3.13 18.67 10.97
C ARG A 114 3.13 17.22 11.43
N SER A 115 2.15 16.41 11.02
CA SER A 115 2.08 15.00 11.38
C SER A 115 3.25 14.18 10.82
N LEU A 116 3.79 14.57 9.66
CA LEU A 116 4.97 13.96 9.05
C LEU A 116 6.30 14.55 9.54
N GLY A 117 6.28 15.56 10.42
CA GLY A 117 7.50 16.26 10.87
C GLY A 117 8.16 17.14 9.79
N THR A 118 7.44 17.49 8.72
CA THR A 118 7.91 18.32 7.60
C THR A 118 7.36 19.74 7.61
N ALA A 119 6.56 20.13 8.62
CA ALA A 119 5.99 21.47 8.72
C ALA A 119 7.03 22.60 8.68
N GLU A 120 8.22 22.37 9.24
CA GLU A 120 9.31 23.35 9.28
C GLU A 120 10.32 23.21 8.13
N ARG A 121 10.23 22.14 7.32
CA ARG A 121 11.11 21.89 6.17
C ARG A 121 10.34 21.28 5.00
N LEU A 122 10.12 22.09 3.97
CA LEU A 122 9.45 21.74 2.71
C LEU A 122 10.26 20.81 1.79
N ALA A 123 11.50 20.48 2.14
CA ALA A 123 12.36 19.66 1.30
C ALA A 123 13.09 18.62 2.14
N LEU A 124 13.14 17.39 1.61
CA LEU A 124 14.27 16.50 1.85
C LEU A 124 15.55 17.32 1.62
N PRO A 125 16.42 17.51 2.62
CA PRO A 125 17.69 18.17 2.36
C PRO A 125 18.44 17.36 1.29
N PRO A 126 18.87 17.98 0.19
CA PRO A 126 19.73 17.31 -0.76
C PRO A 126 21.07 17.03 -0.09
N GLY A 127 21.44 15.76 0.04
CA GLY A 127 22.70 15.32 0.63
C GLY A 127 22.82 13.80 0.67
N ASP A 128 24.06 13.31 0.58
CA ASP A 128 24.39 11.89 0.63
C ASP A 128 24.17 11.28 2.03
N ASP A 129 24.07 12.13 3.06
CA ASP A 129 23.75 11.77 4.44
C ASP A 129 22.28 12.07 4.77
N HIS A 130 21.54 10.98 4.85
CA HIS A 130 20.11 10.83 5.07
C HIS A 130 19.57 11.70 6.22
N GLY A 131 18.50 12.46 5.94
CA GLY A 131 17.79 13.30 6.91
C GLY A 131 17.23 12.55 8.15
N PRO A 132 16.55 13.25 9.08
CA PRO A 132 16.32 12.81 10.47
C PRO A 132 15.18 11.78 10.61
N TYR A 133 15.21 10.71 9.81
CA TYR A 133 14.23 9.64 9.88
C TYR A 133 14.71 8.58 10.88
N SER A 134 13.83 8.17 11.79
CA SER A 134 14.02 7.06 12.72
C SER A 134 13.15 5.84 12.33
N GLY A 135 13.34 4.73 13.05
CA GLY A 135 12.42 3.60 13.03
C GLY A 135 12.16 2.97 11.65
N ARG A 136 10.89 2.72 11.34
CA ARG A 136 10.49 2.00 10.12
C ARG A 136 10.69 2.85 8.87
N ALA A 137 10.51 4.16 8.95
CA ALA A 137 10.74 5.08 7.84
C ALA A 137 12.22 5.09 7.41
N ALA A 138 13.15 5.03 8.37
CA ALA A 138 14.58 4.89 8.11
C ALA A 138 14.92 3.52 7.47
N ALA A 139 14.37 2.44 8.02
CA ALA A 139 14.60 1.08 7.51
C ALA A 139 14.03 0.89 6.10
N ALA A 140 12.82 1.36 5.83
CA ALA A 140 12.20 1.33 4.51
C ALA A 140 13.04 2.14 3.50
N ARG A 141 13.54 3.32 3.88
CA ARG A 141 14.45 4.10 3.02
C ARG A 141 15.78 3.41 2.76
N ALA A 142 16.41 2.84 3.78
CA ALA A 142 17.65 2.09 3.62
C ALA A 142 17.49 0.89 2.68
N ALA A 143 16.28 0.35 2.55
CA ALA A 143 15.94 -0.72 1.63
C ALA A 143 15.58 -0.23 0.21
N ILE A 144 15.19 1.03 0.01
CA ILE A 144 14.90 1.57 -1.34
C ILE A 144 16.19 1.58 -2.16
N GLY A 145 16.19 0.84 -3.26
CA GLY A 145 17.36 0.70 -4.14
C GLY A 145 18.33 -0.42 -3.75
N LYS A 146 18.24 -0.97 -2.53
CA LYS A 146 18.96 -2.19 -2.16
C LYS A 146 18.13 -3.41 -2.56
N MET A 147 18.45 -3.98 -3.72
CA MET A 147 17.94 -5.31 -4.06
C MET A 147 18.61 -6.38 -3.17
N PRO A 148 17.90 -7.46 -2.78
CA PRO A 148 18.51 -8.53 -2.01
C PRO A 148 19.69 -9.11 -2.81
N ALA A 149 20.89 -9.00 -2.24
CA ALA A 149 22.06 -9.67 -2.78
C ALA A 149 21.83 -11.18 -2.66
N GLY A 150 21.88 -11.91 -3.78
CA GLY A 150 21.68 -13.37 -3.79
C GLY A 150 20.35 -13.85 -4.37
N ARG A 151 19.79 -13.18 -5.39
CA ARG A 151 18.71 -13.80 -6.18
C ARG A 151 19.24 -15.04 -6.90
N ASP A 152 18.56 -16.16 -6.69
CA ASP A 152 18.83 -17.41 -7.38
C ASP A 152 18.63 -17.22 -8.89
N SER A 153 19.73 -17.26 -9.65
CA SER A 153 19.72 -17.10 -11.11
C SER A 153 18.97 -18.21 -11.84
N VAL A 154 18.61 -19.29 -11.14
CA VAL A 154 17.81 -20.40 -11.65
C VAL A 154 16.31 -20.10 -11.58
N LYS A 155 15.87 -19.26 -10.64
CA LYS A 155 14.45 -18.98 -10.37
C LYS A 155 14.01 -17.57 -10.75
N ASP A 156 14.93 -16.60 -10.74
CA ASP A 156 14.64 -15.22 -11.09
C ASP A 156 15.43 -14.82 -12.35
N PRO A 157 14.77 -14.40 -13.45
CA PRO A 157 15.48 -13.98 -14.65
C PRO A 157 16.37 -12.76 -14.40
N ARG A 158 16.09 -11.94 -13.38
CA ARG A 158 16.94 -10.81 -13.00
C ARG A 158 18.14 -11.25 -12.16
N GLY A 159 18.20 -12.48 -11.66
CA GLY A 159 19.33 -13.01 -10.88
C GLY A 159 20.65 -13.13 -11.67
N ARG A 160 20.61 -13.10 -13.02
CA ARG A 160 21.78 -13.13 -13.91
C ARG A 160 21.86 -11.85 -14.75
N ALA A 161 23.05 -11.45 -15.22
CA ALA A 161 23.22 -10.33 -16.14
C ALA A 161 22.55 -10.59 -17.52
N CYS A 162 22.00 -9.56 -18.14
CA CYS A 162 21.36 -9.67 -19.46
C CYS A 162 22.38 -9.54 -20.59
N ARG A 163 22.49 -10.57 -21.43
CA ARG A 163 23.43 -10.58 -22.58
C ARG A 163 23.02 -9.68 -23.74
N ARG A 164 21.72 -9.30 -23.85
CA ARG A 164 21.22 -8.38 -24.89
C ARG A 164 21.61 -6.91 -24.66
N CYS A 165 21.53 -6.44 -23.42
CA CYS A 165 21.70 -5.02 -23.08
C CYS A 165 22.76 -4.73 -22.03
N GLY A 166 23.48 -5.76 -21.55
CA GLY A 166 24.52 -5.62 -20.54
C GLY A 166 24.01 -5.31 -19.14
N ALA A 167 22.69 -5.33 -18.89
CA ALA A 167 22.14 -5.03 -17.57
C ALA A 167 22.68 -6.02 -16.52
N ALA A 168 23.26 -5.50 -15.43
CA ALA A 168 23.79 -6.32 -14.34
C ALA A 168 22.71 -7.20 -13.68
N ALA A 169 23.14 -8.22 -12.94
CA ALA A 169 22.25 -8.99 -12.06
C ALA A 169 21.52 -8.04 -11.08
N GLY A 170 20.25 -8.30 -10.82
CA GLY A 170 19.33 -7.42 -10.10
C GLY A 170 18.76 -6.27 -10.94
N SER A 171 19.47 -5.76 -11.96
CA SER A 171 19.01 -4.59 -12.71
C SER A 171 17.95 -4.91 -13.76
N SER A 172 17.00 -3.99 -13.97
CA SER A 172 16.01 -4.07 -15.05
C SER A 172 16.67 -3.95 -16.42
N CYS A 173 16.11 -4.64 -17.43
CA CYS A 173 16.55 -4.49 -18.81
C CYS A 173 16.17 -3.11 -19.38
N THR A 174 16.96 -2.64 -20.33
CA THR A 174 16.70 -1.40 -21.07
C THR A 174 16.63 -1.68 -22.58
N ALA A 175 15.73 -0.98 -23.27
CA ALA A 175 15.70 -0.89 -24.72
C ALA A 175 16.06 0.55 -25.11
N GLY A 176 17.32 0.77 -25.49
CA GLY A 176 17.87 2.12 -25.65
C GLY A 176 17.90 2.88 -24.32
N LYS A 177 17.33 4.09 -24.28
CA LYS A 177 17.27 4.94 -23.05
C LYS A 177 16.08 4.64 -22.14
N ARG A 178 15.19 3.70 -22.49
CA ARG A 178 13.97 3.39 -21.72
C ARG A 178 14.13 2.09 -20.94
N ARG A 179 13.71 2.10 -19.67
CA ARG A 179 13.61 0.89 -18.85
C ARG A 179 12.41 0.07 -19.29
N LEU A 180 12.62 -1.24 -19.46
CA LEU A 180 11.56 -2.19 -19.73
C LEU A 180 10.90 -2.67 -18.44
N ARG A 181 9.60 -2.95 -18.51
CA ARG A 181 8.85 -3.59 -17.43
C ARG A 181 9.29 -5.05 -17.26
N ASP A 182 9.42 -5.74 -18.39
CA ASP A 182 9.77 -7.16 -18.44
C ASP A 182 11.23 -7.36 -18.86
N PRO A 183 11.89 -8.44 -18.38
CA PRO A 183 13.22 -8.79 -18.86
C PRO A 183 13.21 -9.11 -20.36
N HIS A 184 14.34 -8.91 -21.04
CA HIS A 184 14.48 -9.35 -22.42
C HIS A 184 14.28 -10.87 -22.55
N PRO A 185 13.69 -11.36 -23.66
CA PRO A 185 13.48 -12.79 -23.91
C PRO A 185 14.74 -13.64 -23.68
N ILE A 186 15.91 -13.19 -24.18
CA ILE A 186 17.18 -13.90 -23.98
C ILE A 186 17.51 -14.17 -22.50
N ARG A 187 17.11 -13.25 -21.60
CA ARG A 187 17.40 -13.37 -20.17
C ARG A 187 16.47 -14.41 -19.51
N LEU A 188 15.27 -14.58 -20.03
CA LEU A 188 14.34 -15.63 -19.63
C LEU A 188 14.83 -17.01 -20.13
N GLU A 189 15.27 -17.08 -21.38
CA GLU A 189 15.84 -18.29 -21.99
C GLU A 189 17.11 -18.74 -21.26
N ASP A 190 17.99 -17.81 -20.89
CA ASP A 190 19.22 -18.09 -20.13
C ASP A 190 18.93 -18.69 -18.75
N MET A 191 17.89 -18.20 -18.08
CA MET A 191 17.42 -18.73 -16.81
C MET A 191 16.84 -20.14 -17.00
N GLN A 192 15.99 -20.35 -18.00
CA GLN A 192 15.41 -21.67 -18.30
C GLN A 192 16.49 -22.71 -18.61
N ARG A 193 17.52 -22.34 -19.38
CA ARG A 193 18.66 -23.21 -19.69
C ARG A 193 19.51 -23.51 -18.47
N ALA A 194 19.79 -22.51 -17.64
CA ALA A 194 20.49 -22.73 -16.38
C ALA A 194 19.73 -23.67 -15.45
N ALA A 195 18.39 -23.53 -15.37
CA ALA A 195 17.53 -24.43 -14.61
C ALA A 195 17.55 -25.88 -15.15
N ALA A 196 17.67 -26.02 -16.47
CA ALA A 196 17.80 -27.32 -17.13
C ALA A 196 19.24 -27.89 -17.10
N GLY A 197 20.22 -27.18 -16.51
CA GLY A 197 21.63 -27.59 -16.54
C GLY A 197 22.28 -27.53 -17.93
N LEU A 198 21.65 -26.82 -18.87
CA LEU A 198 22.13 -26.69 -20.25
C LEU A 198 23.09 -25.52 -20.40
N PRO A 199 24.09 -25.62 -21.30
CA PRO A 199 24.96 -24.50 -21.63
C PRO A 199 24.17 -23.36 -22.27
N LEU A 200 24.68 -22.14 -22.09
CA LEU A 200 24.12 -20.94 -22.72
C LEU A 200 24.38 -20.96 -24.23
N LEU A 201 23.41 -20.52 -25.01
CA LEU A 201 23.62 -20.30 -26.44
C LEU A 201 24.47 -19.07 -26.65
N ASP A 202 25.49 -19.18 -27.48
CA ASP A 202 26.11 -18.00 -28.07
C ASP A 202 25.26 -17.59 -29.29
N PRO A 203 24.52 -16.47 -29.20
CA PRO A 203 23.60 -16.06 -30.27
C PRO A 203 24.34 -15.81 -31.60
N ASP A 204 25.58 -15.34 -31.55
CA ASP A 204 26.37 -15.05 -32.75
C ASP A 204 26.85 -16.35 -33.41
N ALA A 205 27.25 -17.34 -32.60
CA ALA A 205 27.65 -18.66 -33.08
C ALA A 205 26.46 -19.47 -33.63
N ASP A 206 25.28 -19.31 -33.03
CA ASP A 206 24.05 -19.97 -33.51
C ASP A 206 23.55 -19.35 -34.81
N GLU A 207 23.58 -18.03 -34.94
CA GLU A 207 23.23 -17.35 -36.20
C GLU A 207 24.17 -17.76 -37.33
N ALA A 208 25.49 -17.85 -37.05
CA ALA A 208 26.47 -18.35 -38.00
C ALA A 208 26.20 -19.81 -38.40
N ARG A 209 25.84 -20.67 -37.44
CA ARG A 209 25.52 -22.09 -37.69
C ARG A 209 24.27 -22.24 -38.56
N ILE A 210 23.23 -21.46 -38.28
CA ILE A 210 21.99 -21.47 -39.07
C ILE A 210 22.28 -20.98 -40.50
N LYS A 211 23.00 -19.87 -40.67
CA LYS A 211 23.39 -19.35 -42.00
C LYS A 211 24.22 -20.37 -42.78
N ALA A 212 25.19 -21.02 -42.14
CA ALA A 212 25.99 -22.05 -42.78
C ALA A 212 25.15 -23.27 -43.20
N ALA A 213 24.25 -23.74 -42.34
CA ALA A 213 23.34 -24.85 -42.65
C ALA A 213 22.37 -24.50 -43.79
N SER A 214 21.81 -23.29 -43.80
CA SER A 214 20.94 -22.82 -44.89
C SER A 214 21.70 -22.68 -46.21
N ALA A 215 22.94 -22.17 -46.19
CA ALA A 215 23.78 -22.09 -47.38
C ALA A 215 24.14 -23.49 -47.92
N ALA A 216 24.46 -24.44 -47.05
CA ALA A 216 24.73 -25.83 -47.44
C ALA A 216 23.49 -26.51 -48.06
N ALA A 217 22.31 -26.32 -47.47
CA ALA A 217 21.06 -26.88 -48.01
C ALA A 217 20.70 -26.29 -49.39
N LEU A 218 20.93 -24.99 -49.60
CA LEU A 218 20.71 -24.35 -50.90
C LEU A 218 21.70 -24.84 -51.97
N ASN A 219 22.95 -25.13 -51.60
CA ASN A 219 23.94 -25.68 -52.54
C ASN A 219 23.59 -27.11 -52.97
N LEU A 220 23.18 -27.98 -52.04
CA LEU A 220 22.73 -29.35 -52.35
C LEU A 220 21.52 -29.34 -53.30
N ALA A 221 20.55 -28.45 -53.06
CA ALA A 221 19.39 -28.30 -53.94
C ALA A 221 19.73 -27.77 -55.35
N ARG A 222 20.90 -27.15 -55.54
CA ARG A 222 21.37 -26.64 -56.83
C ARG A 222 22.13 -27.70 -57.62
N GLU A 223 22.88 -28.58 -56.95
CA GLU A 223 23.60 -29.69 -57.57
C GLU A 223 22.65 -30.78 -58.10
N ASP A 224 21.49 -30.99 -57.45
CA ASP A 224 20.46 -31.91 -57.92
C ASP A 224 19.70 -31.43 -59.20
N GLN A 225 19.92 -30.19 -59.66
CA GLN A 225 19.29 -29.63 -60.87
C GLN A 225 20.19 -29.68 -62.13
N GLU A 226 21.44 -30.15 -62.04
CA GLU A 226 22.42 -30.08 -63.14
C GLU A 226 22.81 -31.42 -63.83
N PRO A 227 21.88 -32.38 -64.11
CA PRO A 227 22.16 -33.34 -65.19
C PRO A 227 20.99 -33.64 -66.13
N GLU A 228 20.22 -32.63 -66.58
CA GLU A 228 19.24 -32.82 -67.67
C GLU A 228 19.50 -31.95 -68.93
N ALA A 229 20.57 -31.16 -68.97
CA ALA A 229 20.81 -30.21 -70.07
C ALA A 229 21.83 -30.65 -71.15
N GLU A 230 22.44 -31.84 -71.07
CA GLU A 230 23.38 -32.33 -72.09
C GLU A 230 23.04 -33.76 -72.57
N ALA A 231 21.95 -33.89 -73.33
CA ALA A 231 21.79 -34.96 -74.32
C ALA A 231 20.74 -34.54 -75.37
N SER A 232 21.18 -33.86 -76.43
CA SER A 232 20.48 -33.76 -77.72
C SER A 232 21.44 -34.16 -78.82
#